data_AF-A0A955XKD6-F1
#
_entry.id   AF-A0A955XKD6-F1
#
_cell.length_a   1.000
_cell.length_b   1.000
_cell.length_c   1.000
_cell.angle_alpha   90.00
_cell.angle_beta   90.00
_cell.angle_gamma   90.00
#
_symmetry.space_group_name_H-M   'P 1'
#
loop_
_entity.id
_entity.type
_entity.pdbx_description
1 polymer ?
#
loop_
_entity_poly.entity_id
_entity_poly.type
_entity_poly.pdbx_seq_one_letter_code
_entity_poly.pdbx_strand_id
1 'polypeptide(L)'
;MPPRVGSRHSFTLGVRDASGVLHLTEREPYRFRAHTDNRLHVVVQGDTLWDLAGRYFAPLPRACGFWWAIADFQPDPIVDPTLELEVGRRLFVPSARVLTDVILGEAGRRARG
;
A
#
# COMPACT_ATOMS: atom_id res chain seq x y z
N MET A 1 -2.24 -19.87 -6.31
CA MET A 1 -1.83 -18.86 -7.31
C MET A 1 -0.89 -17.89 -6.62
N PRO A 2 0.37 -17.72 -7.09
CA PRO A 2 1.29 -16.75 -6.48
C PRO A 2 0.78 -15.30 -6.65
N PRO A 3 1.20 -14.36 -5.79
CA PRO A 3 0.81 -12.96 -5.90
C PRO A 3 1.19 -12.39 -7.27
N ARG A 4 0.26 -11.65 -7.90
CA ARG A 4 0.54 -10.93 -9.15
C ARG A 4 1.54 -9.79 -8.87
N VAL A 5 2.33 -9.40 -9.87
CA VAL A 5 3.22 -8.23 -9.80
C VAL A 5 2.44 -7.01 -9.31
N GLY A 6 2.98 -6.32 -8.29
CA GLY A 6 2.34 -5.15 -7.68
C GLY A 6 1.28 -5.48 -6.63
N SER A 7 1.12 -6.74 -6.23
CA SER A 7 0.17 -7.14 -5.18
C SER A 7 0.63 -6.68 -3.80
N ARG A 8 -0.31 -6.28 -2.94
CA ARG A 8 -0.03 -6.08 -1.50
C ARG A 8 0.51 -7.34 -0.81
N HIS A 9 0.25 -8.53 -1.37
CA HIS A 9 0.70 -9.82 -0.84
C HIS A 9 2.02 -10.32 -1.45
N SER A 10 2.78 -9.46 -2.17
CA SER A 10 4.01 -9.86 -2.88
C SER A 10 5.10 -10.47 -1.99
N PHE A 11 5.05 -10.24 -0.67
CA PHE A 11 6.02 -10.77 0.30
C PHE A 11 5.43 -11.81 1.27
N THR A 12 4.18 -12.22 1.07
CA THR A 12 3.60 -13.33 1.85
C THR A 12 4.12 -14.68 1.34
N LEU A 13 4.30 -15.63 2.25
CA LEU A 13 4.74 -16.98 1.93
C LEU A 13 3.56 -17.94 1.94
N GLY A 14 3.59 -18.94 1.07
CA GLY A 14 2.62 -20.03 1.10
C GLY A 14 2.99 -21.06 2.17
N VAL A 15 2.11 -21.29 3.14
CA VAL A 15 2.30 -22.27 4.22
C VAL A 15 1.14 -23.26 4.19
N ARG A 16 1.43 -24.55 4.37
CA ARG A 16 0.39 -25.57 4.52
C ARG A 16 0.10 -25.81 5.98
N ASP A 17 -1.19 -25.89 6.32
CA ASP A 17 -1.60 -26.34 7.65
C ASP A 17 -1.53 -27.88 7.79
N ALA A 18 -1.89 -28.39 8.96
CA ALA A 18 -1.89 -29.83 9.26
C ALA A 18 -2.87 -30.63 8.38
N SER A 19 -3.88 -29.97 7.80
CA SER A 19 -4.86 -30.56 6.87
C SER A 19 -4.41 -30.45 5.40
N GLY A 20 -3.21 -29.91 5.15
CA GLY A 20 -2.66 -29.73 3.81
C GLY A 20 -3.20 -28.52 3.05
N VAL A 21 -4.02 -27.67 3.65
CA VAL A 21 -4.59 -26.47 3.02
C VAL A 21 -3.53 -25.38 2.92
N LEU A 22 -3.40 -24.75 1.74
CA LEU A 22 -2.43 -23.69 1.49
C LEU A 22 -2.98 -22.32 1.91
N HIS A 23 -2.30 -21.70 2.85
CA HIS A 23 -2.56 -20.34 3.35
C HIS A 23 -1.42 -19.41 2.98
N LEU A 24 -1.69 -18.12 3.01
CA LEU A 24 -0.63 -17.10 2.99
C LEU A 24 -0.28 -16.73 4.42
N THR A 25 0.99 -16.48 4.69
CA THR A 25 1.40 -15.82 5.95
C THR A 25 0.74 -14.45 6.06
N GLU A 26 0.67 -13.95 7.29
CA GLU A 26 0.22 -12.59 7.55
C GLU A 26 1.04 -11.58 6.72
N ARG A 27 0.34 -10.57 6.20
CA ARG A 27 0.97 -9.49 5.44
C ARG A 27 1.61 -8.52 6.44
N GLU A 28 2.90 -8.24 6.27
CA GLU A 28 3.56 -7.13 6.95
C GLU A 28 3.57 -5.87 6.07
N PRO A 29 2.79 -4.82 6.39
CA PRO A 29 2.74 -3.61 5.58
C PRO A 29 4.00 -2.76 5.75
N TYR A 30 4.37 -2.01 4.70
CA TYR A 30 5.37 -0.96 4.86
C TYR A 30 4.72 0.28 5.46
N ARG A 31 4.93 0.49 6.76
CA ARG A 31 4.36 1.62 7.51
C ARG A 31 5.04 2.93 7.15
N PHE A 32 4.43 4.03 7.58
CA PHE A 32 4.95 5.37 7.36
C PHE A 32 6.43 5.49 7.77
N ARG A 33 7.25 5.98 6.84
CA ARG A 33 8.62 6.43 7.07
C ARG A 33 8.82 7.73 6.31
N ALA A 34 9.60 8.65 6.89
CA ALA A 34 9.94 9.87 6.20
C ALA A 34 10.88 9.55 5.01
N HIS A 35 10.42 9.85 3.80
CA HIS A 35 11.26 9.94 2.61
C HIS A 35 11.29 11.38 2.13
N THR A 36 12.39 11.76 1.48
CA THR A 36 12.58 13.12 0.94
C THR A 36 11.55 13.49 -0.12
N ASP A 37 10.94 12.50 -0.77
CA ASP A 37 9.95 12.63 -1.84
C ASP A 37 8.53 12.22 -1.41
N ASN A 38 8.26 12.09 -0.11
CA ASN A 38 6.89 11.90 0.37
C ASN A 38 6.01 13.07 -0.03
N ARG A 39 4.80 12.78 -0.50
CA ARG A 39 3.80 13.79 -0.86
C ARG A 39 2.78 13.92 0.27
N LEU A 40 2.39 15.15 0.57
CA LEU A 40 1.30 15.43 1.49
C LEU A 40 0.06 15.78 0.68
N HIS A 41 -1.05 15.09 0.97
CA HIS A 41 -2.35 15.36 0.40
C HIS A 41 -3.30 15.81 1.52
N VAL A 42 -4.07 16.87 1.27
CA VAL A 42 -5.14 17.30 2.18
C VAL A 42 -6.45 16.85 1.55
N VAL A 43 -7.17 15.97 2.25
CA VAL A 43 -8.42 15.38 1.77
C VAL A 43 -9.45 16.48 1.49
N VAL A 44 -10.06 16.43 0.32
CA VAL A 44 -11.24 17.22 -0.03
C VAL A 44 -12.46 16.32 -0.20
N GLN A 45 -13.64 16.93 -0.26
CA GLN A 45 -14.89 16.18 -0.42
C GLN A 45 -14.86 15.32 -1.69
N GLY A 46 -15.22 14.05 -1.54
CA GLY A 46 -15.28 13.08 -2.64
C GLY A 46 -13.94 12.41 -2.96
N ASP A 47 -12.84 12.75 -2.27
CA ASP A 47 -11.62 11.97 -2.40
C ASP A 47 -11.83 10.55 -1.86
N THR A 48 -11.37 9.58 -2.65
CA THR A 48 -11.29 8.17 -2.24
C THR A 48 -9.85 7.69 -2.35
N LEU A 49 -9.47 6.66 -1.60
CA LEU A 49 -8.11 6.10 -1.73
C LEU A 49 -7.82 5.54 -3.13
N TRP A 50 -8.84 5.08 -3.86
CA TRP A 50 -8.72 4.61 -5.24
C TRP A 50 -8.40 5.75 -6.20
N ASP A 51 -9.12 6.86 -6.10
CA ASP A 51 -8.92 8.02 -6.97
C ASP A 51 -7.59 8.71 -6.67
N LEU A 52 -7.23 8.82 -5.38
CA LEU A 52 -5.93 9.33 -4.97
C LEU A 52 -4.79 8.45 -5.49
N ALA A 53 -4.92 7.12 -5.41
CA ALA A 53 -3.93 6.22 -6.00
C ALA A 53 -3.87 6.37 -7.54
N GLY A 54 -5.02 6.47 -8.21
CA GLY A 54 -5.09 6.74 -9.64
C GLY A 54 -4.38 8.02 -10.04
N ARG A 55 -4.53 9.08 -9.24
CA ARG A 55 -3.92 10.40 -9.46
C ARG A 55 -2.41 10.38 -9.19
N TYR A 56 -1.99 9.91 -8.02
CA TYR A 56 -0.59 10.02 -7.60
C TYR A 56 0.34 8.96 -8.19
N PHE A 57 -0.22 7.81 -8.60
CA PHE A 57 0.50 6.73 -9.26
C PHE A 57 0.14 6.59 -10.74
N ALA A 58 -0.43 7.62 -11.37
CA ALA A 58 -0.89 7.60 -12.76
C ALA A 58 0.08 6.98 -13.79
N PRO A 59 1.42 7.12 -13.68
CA PRO A 59 2.34 6.46 -14.60
C PRO A 59 2.40 4.93 -14.49
N LEU A 60 1.87 4.34 -13.41
CA LEU A 60 1.92 2.89 -13.16
C LEU A 60 0.67 2.18 -13.71
N PRO A 61 0.81 0.97 -14.26
CA PRO A 61 -0.33 0.19 -14.71
C PRO A 61 -1.23 -0.16 -13.53
N ARG A 62 -2.54 -0.04 -13.71
CA ARG A 62 -3.55 -0.26 -12.67
C ARG A 62 -3.32 0.60 -11.42
N ALA A 63 -2.95 1.87 -11.61
CA ALA A 63 -2.65 2.84 -10.55
C ALA A 63 -3.64 2.84 -9.37
N CYS A 64 -4.96 2.82 -9.63
CA CYS A 64 -5.99 2.80 -8.59
C CYS A 64 -5.89 1.57 -7.66
N GLY A 65 -5.31 0.47 -8.15
CA GLY A 65 -5.07 -0.75 -7.38
C GLY A 65 -4.00 -0.61 -6.29
N PHE A 66 -3.28 0.51 -6.23
CA PHE A 66 -2.30 0.81 -5.19
C PHE A 66 -2.87 1.66 -4.04
N TRP A 67 -4.20 1.81 -3.94
CA TRP A 67 -4.86 2.47 -2.81
C TRP A 67 -4.36 1.97 -1.45
N TRP A 68 -4.06 0.67 -1.34
CA TRP A 68 -3.57 0.04 -0.11
C TRP A 68 -2.20 0.59 0.32
N ALA A 69 -1.38 1.04 -0.63
CA ALA A 69 -0.09 1.63 -0.31
C ALA A 69 -0.27 3.00 0.36
N ILE A 70 -1.31 3.75 0.01
CA ILE A 70 -1.66 4.99 0.73
C ILE A 70 -2.23 4.65 2.11
N ALA A 71 -3.14 3.68 2.20
CA ALA A 71 -3.75 3.27 3.46
C ALA A 71 -2.72 2.80 4.50
N ASP A 72 -1.78 1.94 4.09
CA ASP A 72 -0.75 1.37 4.95
C ASP A 72 0.34 2.38 5.36
N PHE A 73 0.56 3.40 4.53
CA PHE A 73 1.64 4.40 4.69
C PHE A 73 1.23 5.62 5.52
N GLN A 74 0.26 5.47 6.42
CA GLN A 74 -0.09 6.49 7.40
C GLN A 74 0.60 6.22 8.74
N PRO A 75 0.92 7.26 9.55
CA PRO A 75 1.35 7.09 10.94
C PRO A 75 0.33 6.31 11.76
N ASP A 76 -0.96 6.59 11.54
CA ASP A 76 -2.09 5.79 11.98
C ASP A 76 -2.76 5.14 10.75
N PRO A 77 -2.53 3.84 10.51
CA PRO A 77 -2.99 3.15 9.30
C PRO A 77 -4.49 3.20 9.09
N ILE A 78 -4.91 3.42 7.84
CA ILE A 78 -6.33 3.30 7.48
C ILE A 78 -6.65 1.82 7.33
N VAL A 79 -7.40 1.27 8.29
CA VAL A 79 -7.78 -0.15 8.31
C VAL A 79 -8.92 -0.44 7.35
N ASP A 80 -9.97 0.37 7.39
CA ASP A 80 -11.12 0.26 6.50
C ASP A 80 -11.04 1.34 5.40
N PRO A 81 -10.67 0.97 4.17
CA PRO A 81 -10.55 1.93 3.06
C PRO A 81 -11.91 2.34 2.47
N THR A 82 -13.01 1.69 2.86
CA THR A 82 -14.36 1.95 2.32
C THR A 82 -15.09 3.06 3.07
N LEU A 83 -14.60 3.44 4.25
CA LEU A 83 -15.07 4.59 4.99
C LEU A 83 -14.68 5.89 4.28
N GLU A 84 -15.56 6.89 4.35
CA GLU A 84 -15.29 8.22 3.81
C GLU A 84 -14.07 8.84 4.49
N LEU A 85 -13.23 9.49 3.68
CA LEU A 85 -12.08 10.22 4.20
C LEU A 85 -12.54 11.54 4.81
N GLU A 86 -12.09 11.82 6.03
CA GLU A 86 -12.39 13.07 6.71
C GLU A 86 -11.79 14.26 5.94
N VAL A 87 -12.65 15.19 5.52
CA VAL A 87 -12.22 16.42 4.83
C VAL A 87 -11.27 17.22 5.73
N GLY A 88 -10.15 17.67 5.16
CA GLY A 88 -9.08 18.35 5.87
C GLY A 88 -8.03 17.42 6.49
N ARG A 89 -8.27 16.10 6.54
CA ARG A 89 -7.27 15.13 6.98
C ARG A 89 -6.03 15.19 6.08
N ARG A 90 -4.86 15.11 6.70
CA ARG A 90 -3.58 15.00 6.02
C ARG A 90 -3.24 13.55 5.77
N LEU A 91 -3.10 13.18 4.50
CA LEU A 91 -2.64 11.87 4.07
C LEU A 91 -1.21 11.95 3.53
N PHE A 92 -0.37 11.02 3.97
CA PHE A 92 0.95 10.82 3.41
C PHE A 92 0.86 9.88 2.22
N VAL A 93 1.26 10.34 1.05
CA VAL A 93 1.29 9.55 -0.17
C VAL A 93 2.75 9.24 -0.50
N PRO A 94 3.16 7.96 -0.55
CA PRO A 94 4.53 7.64 -0.97
C PRO A 94 4.73 8.08 -2.42
N SER A 95 5.96 8.45 -2.79
CA SER A 95 6.26 8.74 -4.19
C SER A 95 6.13 7.47 -5.04
N ALA A 96 6.03 7.62 -6.38
CA ALA A 96 6.04 6.47 -7.28
C ALA A 96 7.32 5.62 -7.10
N ARG A 97 8.48 6.27 -6.89
CA ARG A 97 9.76 5.61 -6.60
C ARG A 97 9.71 4.84 -5.28
N VAL A 98 9.17 5.43 -4.21
CA VAL A 98 9.01 4.72 -2.92
C VAL A 98 8.08 3.52 -3.10
N LEU A 99 6.99 3.66 -3.85
CA LEU A 99 6.09 2.55 -4.14
C LEU A 99 6.81 1.41 -4.89
N THR A 100 7.52 1.70 -5.97
CA THR A 100 8.15 0.68 -6.83
C THR A 100 9.39 0.06 -6.21
N ASP A 101 10.28 0.89 -5.67
CA ASP A 101 11.65 0.46 -5.31
C ASP A 101 11.71 -0.01 -3.85
N VAL A 102 10.83 0.53 -3.01
CA VAL A 102 10.78 0.24 -1.58
C VAL A 102 9.57 -0.63 -1.26
N ILE A 103 8.34 -0.13 -1.39
CA ILE A 103 7.16 -0.85 -0.93
C ILE A 103 6.99 -2.19 -1.66
N LEU A 104 7.17 -2.20 -2.98
CA LEU A 104 7.07 -3.37 -3.85
C LEU A 104 8.43 -4.01 -4.18
N GLY A 105 9.53 -3.28 -3.95
CA GLY A 105 10.87 -3.69 -4.37
C GLY A 105 11.64 -4.47 -3.31
N GLU A 106 12.86 -4.87 -3.66
CA GLU A 106 13.76 -5.66 -2.82
C GLU A 106 14.11 -4.97 -1.50
N ALA A 107 14.16 -3.63 -1.48
CA ALA A 107 14.40 -2.88 -0.25
C ALA A 107 13.27 -3.10 0.77
N GLY A 108 12.02 -3.19 0.32
CA GLY A 108 10.90 -3.56 1.19
C GLY A 108 10.86 -5.03 1.53
N ARG A 109 11.44 -5.92 0.73
CA ARG A 109 11.64 -7.33 1.11
C ARG A 109 12.56 -7.42 2.32
N ARG A 110 13.71 -6.73 2.28
CA ARG A 110 14.71 -6.70 3.36
C ARG A 110 14.27 -5.95 4.61
N ALA A 111 13.34 -5.01 4.49
CA ALA A 111 12.81 -4.28 5.64
C ALA A 111 11.74 -5.07 6.43
N ARG A 112 11.24 -6.18 5.87
CA ARG A 112 10.15 -7.04 6.42
C ARG A 112 10.62 -8.49 6.67
N GLY A 113 11.89 -8.78 6.43
CA GLY A 113 12.50 -10.09 6.66
C GLY A 113 13.69 -9.92 7.57
#